data_AF-A0A2M7H253-F1
#
_entry.id   AF-A0A2M7H253-F1
#
_cell.length_a   1.000
_cell.length_b   1.000
_cell.length_c   1.000
_cell.angle_alpha   90.00
_cell.angle_beta   90.00
_cell.angle_gamma   90.00
#
_symmetry.space_group_name_H-M   'P 1'
#
loop_
_entity.id
_entity.type
_entity.pdbx_description
1 polymer ?
#
loop_
_entity_poly.entity_id
_entity_poly.type
_entity_poly.pdbx_seq_one_letter_code
_entity_poly.pdbx_strand_id
1 'polypeptide(L)'
;MNRKGWWLIALSLFSGLAVAGSMLIGRQPTVIPPLILPHHDLVKDTRLELVKKHSEQFQPVTIILLSPNHFDSGNADIITTDRIWQIQGGHEELQPDLKLITTVEEAGLVELEDVAFNNEHGITNLLVEIHQYYPNAEILPLMIREGTEPDKITRLADLLSEQCHNCGVIASVDMSHYQPAHVAEIHDEKTLRALRSLDESEILEAEVDSRLSLLFVLSWAKQHGLERFEEYAHTNSGLMIQDNDVETTTHVMGQFVKGAKAEQQDIVTFTLAGDAMFGRKIGARFQGNNFRELFEHFGNRVFWGTDFSWLNLEGPVSDQTVVQSSDPTNTEMLFSKQTIQALNYLKLTSVGLANNHARDAGAEGLIATQELLKKNDILPLGQSGAIDQSSITQVQQGEVTVSFISVLAIGELTELTNLIEQESESGHFVVVLPHWGVEYQEHHSAEQETLARQWITAGAGLIVGSHPHVVQDAQVIDGALVLYSLGNFVFDQDFSVATSSGLIVTGEVSDSTLQLVLSPVVSRDLKPEVLRGDAKQDVINHVCADISDYCSEDIIEVPFVY
;
A
#
# COMPACT_ATOMS: atom_id res chain seq x y z
N MET A 1 -59.48 -66.15 -4.68
CA MET A 1 -58.50 -65.27 -4.00
C MET A 1 -58.43 -63.99 -4.82
N ASN A 2 -59.20 -62.95 -4.46
CA ASN A 2 -58.79 -61.78 -3.67
C ASN A 2 -57.59 -61.03 -4.27
N ARG A 3 -57.60 -59.71 -4.51
CA ARG A 3 -58.62 -58.65 -4.49
C ARG A 3 -57.89 -57.38 -5.02
N LYS A 4 -58.56 -56.63 -5.92
CA LYS A 4 -58.72 -55.15 -6.00
C LYS A 4 -57.48 -54.23 -5.86
N GLY A 5 -57.26 -53.18 -6.64
CA GLY A 5 -58.09 -52.50 -7.63
C GLY A 5 -58.26 -50.99 -7.35
N TRP A 6 -57.93 -50.19 -8.39
CA TRP A 6 -58.59 -48.95 -8.85
C TRP A 6 -58.21 -47.55 -8.27
N TRP A 7 -57.84 -46.71 -9.24
CA TRP A 7 -57.80 -45.25 -9.40
C TRP A 7 -58.86 -44.40 -8.68
N LEU A 8 -58.54 -43.12 -8.41
CA LEU A 8 -59.42 -41.96 -8.72
C LEU A 8 -58.73 -40.59 -8.53
N ILE A 9 -58.97 -39.72 -9.51
CA ILE A 9 -58.76 -38.26 -9.53
C ILE A 9 -59.90 -37.59 -8.74
N ALA A 10 -59.60 -36.52 -7.99
CA ALA A 10 -60.60 -35.52 -7.61
C ALA A 10 -59.95 -34.14 -7.38
N LEU A 11 -60.38 -33.18 -8.21
CA LEU A 11 -60.33 -31.74 -7.92
C LEU A 11 -61.46 -31.41 -6.94
N SER A 12 -61.19 -30.61 -5.91
CA SER A 12 -62.23 -29.82 -5.23
C SER A 12 -61.65 -28.55 -4.63
N LEU A 13 -62.06 -27.42 -5.20
CA LEU A 13 -62.05 -26.09 -4.61
C LEU A 13 -62.97 -26.07 -3.38
N PHE A 14 -62.52 -25.53 -2.25
CA PHE A 14 -63.40 -24.88 -1.28
C PHE A 14 -62.70 -23.69 -0.61
N SER A 15 -63.43 -22.58 -0.69
CA SER A 15 -63.32 -21.26 -0.07
C SER A 15 -62.79 -21.18 1.37
N GLY A 16 -61.92 -20.20 1.59
CA GLY A 16 -62.09 -19.12 2.58
C GLY A 16 -62.30 -19.48 4.05
N LEU A 17 -61.26 -19.23 4.86
CA LEU A 17 -61.40 -18.56 6.16
C LEU A 17 -60.06 -17.97 6.57
N ALA A 18 -60.03 -16.64 6.59
CA ALA A 18 -58.97 -15.86 7.21
C ALA A 18 -58.90 -16.23 8.69
N VAL A 19 -57.75 -16.71 9.14
CA VAL A 19 -57.35 -16.62 10.54
C VAL A 19 -56.09 -15.77 10.55
N ALA A 20 -56.27 -14.51 10.96
CA ALA A 20 -55.20 -13.62 11.35
C ALA A 20 -54.50 -14.22 12.58
N GLY A 21 -53.51 -15.08 12.33
CA GLY A 21 -52.53 -15.48 13.32
C GLY A 21 -51.33 -14.56 13.17
N SER A 22 -51.26 -13.55 14.04
CA SER A 22 -50.02 -12.83 14.32
C SER A 22 -49.01 -13.83 14.87
N MET A 23 -48.28 -14.51 13.98
CA MET A 23 -46.99 -15.08 14.33
C MET A 23 -46.01 -13.92 14.26
N LEU A 24 -45.75 -13.33 15.43
CA LEU A 24 -44.48 -12.69 15.73
C LEU A 24 -43.39 -13.75 15.57
N ILE A 25 -43.04 -14.06 14.33
CA ILE A 25 -41.71 -14.57 14.01
C ILE A 25 -40.81 -13.41 14.40
N GLY A 26 -40.11 -13.54 15.52
CA GLY A 26 -39.03 -12.63 15.84
C GLY A 26 -38.13 -12.56 14.62
N ARG A 27 -38.16 -11.44 13.88
CA ARG A 27 -37.17 -11.18 12.85
C ARG A 27 -35.84 -11.30 13.56
N GLN A 28 -35.00 -12.25 13.13
CA GLN A 28 -33.60 -12.18 13.51
C GLN A 28 -33.12 -10.75 13.21
N PRO A 29 -32.29 -10.15 14.07
CA PRO A 29 -31.74 -8.83 13.79
C PRO A 29 -31.14 -8.86 12.38
N THR A 30 -31.62 -7.96 11.53
CA THR A 30 -31.12 -7.81 10.17
C THR A 30 -29.69 -7.30 10.29
N VAL A 31 -28.73 -8.20 10.12
CA VAL A 31 -27.33 -7.81 9.98
C VAL A 31 -27.20 -7.03 8.68
N ILE A 32 -26.85 -5.75 8.79
CA ILE A 32 -26.69 -4.85 7.65
C ILE A 32 -25.20 -4.89 7.22
N PRO A 33 -24.91 -5.26 5.96
CA PRO A 33 -23.55 -5.19 5.41
C PRO A 33 -22.93 -3.80 5.58
N PRO A 34 -21.73 -3.67 6.19
CA PRO A 34 -21.03 -2.40 6.23
C PRO A 34 -20.54 -2.04 4.82
N LEU A 35 -20.58 -0.74 4.50
CA LEU A 35 -20.11 -0.19 3.23
C LEU A 35 -18.75 0.48 3.40
N ILE A 36 -17.87 0.29 2.42
CA ILE A 36 -16.65 1.08 2.23
C ILE A 36 -16.91 1.97 1.03
N LEU A 37 -16.88 3.29 1.24
CA LEU A 37 -17.18 4.29 0.22
C LEU A 37 -16.09 5.37 0.22
N PRO A 38 -15.63 5.82 -0.95
CA PRO A 38 -14.75 6.97 -1.09
C PRO A 38 -15.50 8.27 -0.81
N HIS A 39 -14.81 9.29 -0.32
CA HIS A 39 -15.39 10.64 -0.14
C HIS A 39 -15.04 11.62 -1.25
N HIS A 40 -14.14 11.25 -2.17
CA HIS A 40 -13.89 12.07 -3.35
C HIS A 40 -15.10 12.10 -4.31
N ASP A 41 -15.57 13.29 -4.66
CA ASP A 41 -16.77 13.46 -5.51
C ASP A 41 -16.54 13.07 -6.98
N LEU A 42 -15.29 12.82 -7.39
CA LEU A 42 -14.99 12.31 -8.73
C LEU A 42 -15.72 11.00 -9.04
N VAL A 43 -15.96 10.16 -8.02
CA VAL A 43 -16.62 8.85 -8.13
C VAL A 43 -18.03 8.85 -7.54
N LYS A 44 -18.62 10.04 -7.38
CA LYS A 44 -19.94 10.24 -6.78
C LYS A 44 -21.04 9.40 -7.42
N ASP A 45 -21.10 9.34 -8.74
CA ASP A 45 -22.16 8.60 -9.44
C ASP A 45 -22.08 7.10 -9.15
N THR A 46 -20.88 6.50 -9.20
CA THR A 46 -20.63 5.10 -8.83
C THR A 46 -20.97 4.82 -7.36
N ARG A 47 -20.57 5.74 -6.46
CA ARG A 47 -20.89 5.68 -5.03
C ARG A 47 -22.41 5.69 -4.80
N LEU A 48 -23.14 6.59 -5.47
CA LEU A 48 -24.61 6.69 -5.39
C LEU A 48 -25.31 5.42 -5.86
N GLU A 49 -24.81 4.76 -6.91
CA GLU A 49 -25.37 3.51 -7.41
C GLU A 49 -25.26 2.38 -6.37
N LEU A 50 -24.10 2.24 -5.71
CA LEU A 50 -23.90 1.27 -4.65
C LEU A 50 -24.81 1.54 -3.45
N VAL A 51 -24.86 2.79 -2.97
CA VAL A 51 -25.71 3.20 -1.84
C VAL A 51 -27.19 2.94 -2.14
N LYS A 52 -27.65 3.29 -3.34
CA LYS A 52 -29.02 3.03 -3.78
C LYS A 52 -29.34 1.54 -3.72
N LYS A 53 -28.49 0.69 -4.33
CA LYS A 53 -28.67 -0.76 -4.37
C LYS A 53 -28.73 -1.37 -2.96
N HIS A 54 -27.91 -0.87 -2.04
CA HIS A 54 -27.92 -1.29 -0.64
C HIS A 54 -29.21 -0.87 0.07
N SER A 55 -29.64 0.38 -0.13
CA SER A 55 -30.85 0.95 0.48
C SER A 55 -32.16 0.26 0.07
N GLU A 56 -32.19 -0.37 -1.10
CA GLU A 56 -33.34 -1.16 -1.57
C GLU A 56 -33.55 -2.43 -0.73
N GLN A 57 -32.49 -2.89 -0.04
CA GLN A 57 -32.49 -4.09 0.80
C GLN A 57 -32.48 -3.76 2.30
N PHE A 58 -31.80 -2.68 2.69
CA PHE A 58 -31.56 -2.32 4.08
C PHE A 58 -31.98 -0.88 4.37
N GLN A 59 -32.67 -0.68 5.49
CA GLN A 59 -33.10 0.64 5.98
C GLN A 59 -32.76 0.72 7.47
N PRO A 60 -31.49 1.06 7.81
CA PRO A 60 -31.06 1.19 9.20
C PRO A 60 -31.79 2.33 9.91
N VAL A 61 -31.86 2.23 11.25
CA VAL A 61 -32.35 3.35 12.08
C VAL A 61 -31.27 4.39 12.34
N THR A 62 -30.00 3.99 12.28
CA THR A 62 -28.85 4.88 12.45
C THR A 62 -27.76 4.48 11.48
N ILE A 63 -27.12 5.46 10.84
CA ILE A 63 -25.89 5.28 10.08
C ILE A 63 -24.72 5.72 10.95
N ILE A 64 -23.82 4.78 11.23
CA ILE A 64 -22.50 5.06 11.79
C ILE A 64 -21.59 5.43 10.63
N LEU A 65 -21.17 6.69 10.57
CA LEU A 65 -20.35 7.22 9.48
C LEU A 65 -18.94 7.51 10.01
N LEU A 66 -17.97 6.74 9.54
CA LEU A 66 -16.56 6.83 9.94
C LEU A 66 -15.81 7.66 8.89
N SER A 67 -14.93 8.55 9.34
CA SER A 67 -14.05 9.35 8.49
C SER A 67 -12.68 9.46 9.16
N PRO A 68 -11.56 9.53 8.40
CA PRO A 68 -10.34 10.11 8.97
C PRO A 68 -10.58 11.55 9.41
N ASN A 69 -9.74 12.02 10.32
CA ASN A 69 -9.65 13.42 10.71
C ASN A 69 -8.59 14.12 9.86
N HIS A 70 -8.98 14.60 8.67
CA HIS A 70 -8.04 15.12 7.67
C HIS A 70 -7.25 16.35 8.13
N PHE A 71 -7.81 17.10 9.08
CA PHE A 71 -7.26 18.38 9.54
C PHE A 71 -6.64 18.29 10.94
N ASP A 72 -6.49 17.09 11.51
CA ASP A 72 -6.07 16.85 12.90
C ASP A 72 -6.79 17.81 13.88
N SER A 73 -8.08 18.00 13.65
CA SER A 73 -8.91 18.94 14.39
C SER A 73 -9.36 18.36 15.73
N GLY A 74 -9.70 19.23 16.68
CA GLY A 74 -10.11 18.84 18.04
C GLY A 74 -8.95 18.32 18.90
N ASN A 75 -9.27 17.84 20.10
CA ASN A 75 -8.28 17.42 21.09
C ASN A 75 -8.31 15.90 21.36
N ALA A 76 -9.39 15.21 21.02
CA ALA A 76 -9.52 13.77 21.22
C ALA A 76 -9.05 12.93 20.03
N ASP A 77 -8.75 11.66 20.31
CA ASP A 77 -8.39 10.67 19.29
C ASP A 77 -9.58 10.34 18.37
N ILE A 78 -10.78 10.24 18.95
CA ILE A 78 -12.03 9.95 18.24
C ILE A 78 -13.04 11.01 18.65
N ILE A 79 -13.61 11.67 17.65
CA ILE A 79 -14.46 12.83 17.84
C ILE A 79 -15.84 12.57 17.22
N THR A 80 -16.89 12.97 17.92
CA THR A 80 -18.29 12.94 17.44
C THR A 80 -18.97 14.30 17.60
N THR A 81 -20.16 14.45 17.04
CA THR A 81 -20.99 15.67 17.15
C THR A 81 -22.48 15.35 17.26
N ASP A 82 -23.20 16.15 18.02
CA ASP A 82 -24.66 16.18 18.17
C ASP A 82 -25.31 17.24 17.26
N ARG A 83 -24.59 17.64 16.21
CA ARG A 83 -25.07 18.57 15.19
C ARG A 83 -26.27 18.01 14.43
N ILE A 84 -27.26 18.87 14.23
CA ILE A 84 -28.31 18.68 13.22
C ILE A 84 -27.76 19.19 11.88
N TRP A 85 -27.65 18.30 10.89
CA TRP A 85 -27.08 18.61 9.58
C TRP A 85 -28.16 19.09 8.60
N GLN A 86 -27.89 20.18 7.89
CA GLN A 86 -28.79 20.77 6.90
C GLN A 86 -28.37 20.33 5.49
N ILE A 87 -29.26 19.66 4.74
CA ILE A 87 -28.88 18.94 3.50
C ILE A 87 -29.31 19.68 2.21
N GLN A 88 -30.58 20.02 2.07
CA GLN A 88 -31.11 20.68 0.87
C GLN A 88 -31.27 22.20 1.05
N GLY A 89 -30.15 22.91 1.26
CA GLY A 89 -30.18 24.37 1.45
C GLY A 89 -30.97 24.84 2.68
N GLY A 90 -31.10 23.97 3.70
CA GLY A 90 -31.77 24.26 4.97
C GLY A 90 -33.23 23.79 5.08
N HIS A 91 -33.74 23.01 4.13
CA HIS A 91 -35.13 22.53 4.14
C HIS A 91 -35.32 21.12 4.71
N GLU A 92 -34.26 20.33 4.72
CA GLU A 92 -34.22 18.96 5.22
C GLU A 92 -33.08 18.80 6.21
N GLU A 93 -33.34 18.01 7.25
CA GLU A 93 -32.43 17.81 8.37
C GLU A 93 -32.08 16.34 8.52
N LEU A 94 -30.79 16.07 8.76
CA LEU A 94 -30.32 14.77 9.21
C LEU A 94 -29.99 14.88 10.71
N GLN A 95 -30.72 14.10 11.51
CA GLN A 95 -30.66 14.17 12.96
C GLN A 95 -29.55 13.27 13.52
N PRO A 96 -28.84 13.70 14.57
CA PRO A 96 -27.85 12.86 15.25
C PRO A 96 -28.54 11.81 16.15
N ASP A 97 -27.94 10.62 16.26
CA ASP A 97 -28.36 9.62 17.24
C ASP A 97 -27.79 9.96 18.62
N LEU A 98 -28.53 10.82 19.35
CA LEU A 98 -28.12 11.30 20.68
C LEU A 98 -27.91 10.15 21.67
N LYS A 99 -28.64 9.03 21.53
CA LYS A 99 -28.52 7.90 22.43
C LYS A 99 -27.18 7.20 22.24
N LEU A 100 -26.80 6.91 21.00
CA LEU A 100 -25.52 6.29 20.71
C LEU A 100 -24.36 7.24 21.02
N ILE A 101 -24.48 8.53 20.70
CA ILE A 101 -23.48 9.55 21.07
C ILE A 101 -23.20 9.51 22.58
N THR A 102 -24.25 9.61 23.42
CA THR A 102 -24.08 9.53 24.88
C THR A 102 -23.47 8.19 25.30
N THR A 103 -23.83 7.09 24.64
CA THR A 103 -23.31 5.76 24.96
C THR A 103 -21.79 5.66 24.72
N VAL A 104 -21.29 6.16 23.59
CA VAL A 104 -19.86 6.11 23.27
C VAL A 104 -19.04 7.14 24.06
N GLU A 105 -19.65 8.27 24.43
CA GLU A 105 -19.06 9.30 25.30
C GLU A 105 -18.93 8.80 26.75
N GLU A 106 -19.99 8.23 27.33
CA GLU A 106 -19.97 7.67 28.70
C GLU A 106 -19.01 6.48 28.84
N ALA A 107 -18.76 5.76 27.74
CA ALA A 107 -17.73 4.71 27.67
C ALA A 107 -16.28 5.27 27.64
N GLY A 108 -16.11 6.59 27.48
CA GLY A 108 -14.82 7.26 27.38
C GLY A 108 -14.06 6.93 26.09
N LEU A 109 -14.78 6.54 25.03
CA LEU A 109 -14.17 6.17 23.75
C LEU A 109 -14.11 7.34 22.76
N VAL A 110 -15.04 8.28 22.86
CA VAL A 110 -15.11 9.46 21.98
C VAL A 110 -15.36 10.73 22.79
N GLU A 111 -15.00 11.88 22.22
CA GLU A 111 -15.38 13.20 22.77
C GLU A 111 -16.29 13.97 21.81
N LEU A 112 -17.20 14.76 22.38
CA LEU A 112 -18.12 15.61 21.64
C LEU A 112 -17.44 16.96 21.30
N GLU A 113 -17.06 17.17 20.04
CA GLU A 113 -16.41 18.42 19.60
C GLU A 113 -17.00 18.93 18.27
N ASP A 114 -18.15 19.60 18.32
CA ASP A 114 -18.88 20.07 17.13
C ASP A 114 -18.03 20.90 16.14
N VAL A 115 -17.19 21.80 16.66
CA VAL A 115 -16.38 22.71 15.83
C VAL A 115 -15.38 21.96 14.94
N ALA A 116 -14.94 20.77 15.36
CA ALA A 116 -13.98 19.97 14.60
C ALA A 116 -14.55 19.48 13.26
N PHE A 117 -15.88 19.37 13.13
CA PHE A 117 -16.54 18.90 11.91
C PHE A 117 -16.74 19.98 10.82
N ASN A 118 -16.40 21.23 11.09
CA ASN A 118 -16.71 22.34 10.16
C ASN A 118 -16.07 22.20 8.78
N ASN A 119 -14.91 21.58 8.70
CA ASN A 119 -14.16 21.41 7.45
C ASN A 119 -14.03 19.93 7.03
N GLU A 120 -14.61 18.99 7.80
CA GLU A 120 -14.42 17.57 7.54
C GLU A 120 -15.27 17.13 6.34
N HIS A 121 -14.58 16.87 5.22
CA HIS A 121 -15.19 16.51 3.95
C HIS A 121 -15.46 15.01 3.84
N GLY A 122 -14.73 14.16 4.55
CA GLY A 122 -15.02 12.72 4.62
C GLY A 122 -16.38 12.42 5.24
N ILE A 123 -16.88 13.30 6.11
CA ILE A 123 -18.25 13.26 6.62
C ILE A 123 -19.20 14.00 5.67
N THR A 124 -18.93 15.27 5.38
CA THR A 124 -19.93 16.15 4.75
C THR A 124 -20.29 15.76 3.31
N ASN A 125 -19.37 15.18 2.55
CA ASN A 125 -19.62 14.79 1.15
C ASN A 125 -20.66 13.65 1.02
N LEU A 126 -20.81 12.81 2.05
CA LEU A 126 -21.74 11.68 2.02
C LEU A 126 -23.12 12.00 2.60
N LEU A 127 -23.30 13.11 3.33
CA LEU A 127 -24.54 13.39 4.06
C LEU A 127 -25.77 13.52 3.16
N VAL A 128 -25.61 14.13 1.98
CA VAL A 128 -26.70 14.27 1.00
C VAL A 128 -27.18 12.91 0.53
N GLU A 129 -26.25 12.00 0.28
CA GLU A 129 -26.50 10.67 -0.26
C GLU A 129 -27.14 9.78 0.80
N ILE A 130 -26.64 9.86 2.03
CA ILE A 130 -27.21 9.19 3.19
C ILE A 130 -28.65 9.65 3.41
N HIS A 131 -28.91 10.95 3.41
CA HIS A 131 -30.26 11.47 3.59
C HIS A 131 -31.22 11.06 2.46
N GLN A 132 -30.73 11.06 1.21
CA GLN A 132 -31.53 10.68 0.05
C GLN A 132 -31.96 9.21 0.08
N TYR A 133 -31.08 8.29 0.49
CA TYR A 133 -31.34 6.84 0.39
C TYR A 133 -31.71 6.16 1.72
N TYR A 134 -31.36 6.77 2.85
CA TYR A 134 -31.77 6.35 4.20
C TYR A 134 -32.51 7.48 4.93
N PRO A 135 -33.65 7.96 4.40
CA PRO A 135 -34.29 9.21 4.85
C PRO A 135 -34.82 9.19 6.28
N ASN A 136 -34.94 8.02 6.90
CA ASN A 136 -35.39 7.86 8.28
C ASN A 136 -34.25 7.54 9.26
N ALA A 137 -33.01 7.41 8.77
CA ALA A 137 -31.87 7.10 9.62
C ALA A 137 -31.39 8.35 10.34
N GLU A 138 -31.07 8.20 11.63
CA GLU A 138 -30.23 9.14 12.37
C GLU A 138 -28.76 8.91 11.99
N ILE A 139 -27.85 9.79 12.40
CA ILE A 139 -26.42 9.66 12.13
C ILE A 139 -25.59 9.66 13.41
N LEU A 140 -24.59 8.77 13.48
CA LEU A 140 -23.46 8.85 14.40
C LEU A 140 -22.19 9.12 13.58
N PRO A 141 -21.78 10.39 13.40
CA PRO A 141 -20.54 10.71 12.71
C PRO A 141 -19.35 10.55 13.66
N LEU A 142 -18.29 9.89 13.18
CA LEU A 142 -17.07 9.60 13.93
C LEU A 142 -15.86 10.00 13.08
N MET A 143 -15.11 10.99 13.56
CA MET A 143 -13.79 11.33 13.00
C MET A 143 -12.71 10.63 13.81
N ILE A 144 -11.80 9.96 13.13
CA ILE A 144 -10.74 9.17 13.75
C ILE A 144 -9.38 9.78 13.39
N ARG A 145 -8.60 10.13 14.40
CA ARG A 145 -7.23 10.62 14.23
C ARG A 145 -6.30 9.47 13.84
N GLU A 146 -5.38 9.72 12.90
CA GLU A 146 -4.44 8.70 12.39
C GLU A 146 -3.64 7.99 13.51
N GLY A 147 -3.24 8.73 14.55
CA GLY A 147 -2.48 8.21 15.69
C GLY A 147 -3.30 7.51 16.78
N THR A 148 -4.59 7.24 16.54
CA THR A 148 -5.44 6.56 17.53
C THR A 148 -4.99 5.11 17.72
N GLU A 149 -4.88 4.67 18.97
CA GLU A 149 -4.54 3.29 19.31
C GLU A 149 -5.56 2.29 18.73
N PRO A 150 -5.13 1.24 17.99
CA PRO A 150 -6.03 0.27 17.37
C PRO A 150 -7.01 -0.42 18.34
N ASP A 151 -6.59 -0.69 19.59
CA ASP A 151 -7.46 -1.26 20.63
C ASP A 151 -8.67 -0.37 20.97
N LYS A 152 -8.51 0.95 20.86
CA LYS A 152 -9.63 1.88 21.09
C LYS A 152 -10.69 1.75 19.99
N ILE A 153 -10.27 1.45 18.76
CA ILE A 153 -11.14 1.24 17.61
C ILE A 153 -11.91 -0.08 17.72
N THR A 154 -11.24 -1.18 18.07
CA THR A 154 -11.89 -2.48 18.25
C THR A 154 -12.90 -2.43 19.38
N ARG A 155 -12.57 -1.80 20.51
CA ARG A 155 -13.50 -1.56 21.63
C ARG A 155 -14.71 -0.71 21.25
N LEU A 156 -14.53 0.28 20.37
CA LEU A 156 -15.62 1.09 19.85
C LEU A 156 -16.54 0.26 18.93
N ALA A 157 -15.97 -0.58 18.08
CA ALA A 157 -16.73 -1.51 17.24
C ALA A 157 -17.51 -2.52 18.08
N ASP A 158 -16.90 -3.11 19.11
CA ASP A 158 -17.55 -4.02 20.06
C ASP A 158 -18.76 -3.36 20.72
N LEU A 159 -18.56 -2.17 21.30
CA LEU A 159 -19.61 -1.42 21.98
C LEU A 159 -20.77 -1.11 21.02
N LEU A 160 -20.49 -0.61 19.82
CA LEU A 160 -21.54 -0.23 18.88
C LEU A 160 -22.30 -1.46 18.33
N SER A 161 -21.62 -2.58 18.10
CA SER A 161 -22.24 -3.84 17.70
C SER A 161 -23.21 -4.37 18.77
N GLU A 162 -22.85 -4.26 20.05
CA GLU A 162 -23.71 -4.66 21.16
C GLU A 162 -24.93 -3.75 21.33
N GLN A 163 -24.78 -2.44 21.10
CA GLN A 163 -25.80 -1.45 21.39
C GLN A 163 -26.75 -1.17 20.23
N CYS A 164 -26.37 -1.48 18.98
CA CYS A 164 -27.17 -1.16 17.81
C CYS A 164 -27.43 -2.33 16.85
N HIS A 165 -28.57 -3.01 17.06
CA HIS A 165 -28.96 -4.17 16.25
C HIS A 165 -29.58 -3.86 14.87
N ASN A 166 -29.75 -2.57 14.51
CA ASN A 166 -30.24 -2.14 13.19
C ASN A 166 -29.49 -0.88 12.70
N CYS A 167 -28.18 -0.83 12.96
CA CYS A 167 -27.30 0.21 12.42
C CYS A 167 -26.72 -0.21 11.07
N GLY A 168 -26.55 0.76 10.17
CA GLY A 168 -25.66 0.64 9.03
C GLY A 168 -24.30 1.26 9.38
N VAL A 169 -23.23 0.70 8.85
CA VAL A 169 -21.87 1.27 8.97
C VAL A 169 -21.41 1.69 7.59
N ILE A 170 -20.88 2.91 7.49
CA ILE A 170 -20.23 3.43 6.29
C ILE A 170 -18.85 3.92 6.71
N ALA A 171 -17.80 3.31 6.15
CA ALA A 171 -16.45 3.85 6.22
C ALA A 171 -16.20 4.73 5.00
N SER A 172 -15.99 6.01 5.26
CA SER A 172 -15.67 7.04 4.28
C SER A 172 -14.16 7.11 4.09
N VAL A 173 -13.63 6.34 3.15
CA VAL A 173 -12.17 6.10 3.01
C VAL A 173 -11.77 6.10 1.54
N ASP A 174 -10.81 6.96 1.22
CA ASP A 174 -10.05 6.91 -0.03
C ASP A 174 -8.75 6.10 0.20
N MET A 175 -8.20 5.48 -0.85
CA MET A 175 -7.10 4.50 -0.72
C MET A 175 -5.72 5.13 -1.02
N SER A 176 -4.90 4.57 -1.92
CA SER A 176 -3.59 5.15 -2.26
C SER A 176 -3.71 6.58 -2.82
N HIS A 177 -2.73 7.44 -2.49
CA HIS A 177 -2.69 8.84 -2.94
C HIS A 177 -1.31 9.28 -3.40
N TYR A 178 -1.29 10.32 -4.23
CA TYR A 178 -0.07 11.02 -4.66
C TYR A 178 0.92 10.10 -5.41
N GLN A 179 0.37 9.11 -6.12
CA GLN A 179 1.11 8.18 -6.96
C GLN A 179 0.59 8.20 -8.40
N PRO A 180 1.45 7.92 -9.40
CA PRO A 180 1.02 7.55 -10.75
C PRO A 180 0.02 6.38 -10.70
N ALA A 181 -0.87 6.30 -11.69
CA ALA A 181 -2.03 5.40 -11.66
C ALA A 181 -1.65 3.93 -11.40
N HIS A 182 -0.67 3.40 -12.13
CA HIS A 182 -0.27 1.98 -12.02
C HIS A 182 0.52 1.67 -10.74
N VAL A 183 1.25 2.66 -10.20
CA VAL A 183 1.90 2.51 -8.89
C VAL A 183 0.85 2.43 -7.79
N ALA A 184 -0.20 3.26 -7.88
CA ALA A 184 -1.32 3.21 -6.94
C ALA A 184 -2.03 1.85 -6.96
N GLU A 185 -2.27 1.27 -8.15
CA GLU A 185 -2.88 -0.06 -8.28
C GLU A 185 -2.07 -1.15 -7.54
N ILE A 186 -0.74 -1.18 -7.68
CA ILE A 186 0.11 -2.15 -6.94
C ILE A 186 0.06 -1.91 -5.43
N HIS A 187 0.00 -0.65 -4.98
CA HIS A 187 -0.12 -0.33 -3.56
C HIS A 187 -1.47 -0.76 -2.98
N ASP A 188 -2.54 -0.68 -3.79
CA ASP A 188 -3.88 -1.08 -3.39
C ASP A 188 -4.00 -2.59 -3.17
N GLU A 189 -3.13 -3.42 -3.75
CA GLU A 189 -3.18 -4.88 -3.60
C GLU A 189 -3.09 -5.31 -2.13
N LYS A 190 -2.24 -4.66 -1.31
CA LYS A 190 -2.21 -4.92 0.14
C LYS A 190 -3.54 -4.61 0.81
N THR A 191 -4.18 -3.49 0.44
CA THR A 191 -5.49 -3.10 0.95
C THR A 191 -6.56 -4.12 0.55
N LEU A 192 -6.64 -4.45 -0.74
CA LEU A 192 -7.63 -5.38 -1.29
C LEU A 192 -7.46 -6.78 -0.71
N ARG A 193 -6.23 -7.26 -0.59
CA ARG A 193 -5.87 -8.51 0.08
C ARG A 193 -6.39 -8.52 1.52
N ALA A 194 -6.07 -7.49 2.30
CA ALA A 194 -6.47 -7.39 3.69
C ALA A 194 -8.01 -7.34 3.86
N LEU A 195 -8.72 -6.67 2.94
CA LEU A 195 -10.19 -6.66 2.91
C LEU A 195 -10.75 -8.06 2.56
N ARG A 196 -10.21 -8.73 1.54
CA ARG A 196 -10.66 -10.07 1.10
C ARG A 196 -10.40 -11.14 2.16
N SER A 197 -9.31 -11.01 2.92
CA SER A 197 -8.88 -11.96 3.96
C SER A 197 -9.36 -11.60 5.37
N LEU A 198 -9.92 -10.40 5.59
CA LEU A 198 -10.22 -9.81 6.90
C LEU A 198 -8.97 -9.71 7.81
N ASP A 199 -7.81 -9.45 7.23
CA ASP A 199 -6.57 -9.30 7.98
C ASP A 199 -6.43 -7.89 8.55
N GLU A 200 -6.52 -7.79 9.87
CA GLU A 200 -6.42 -6.51 10.59
C GLU A 200 -4.98 -5.99 10.63
N SER A 201 -3.99 -6.89 10.63
CA SER A 201 -2.58 -6.51 10.68
C SER A 201 -2.15 -5.88 9.36
N GLU A 202 -2.56 -6.45 8.23
CA GLU A 202 -2.28 -5.87 6.91
C GLU A 202 -2.99 -4.52 6.70
N ILE A 203 -4.24 -4.37 7.15
CA ILE A 203 -4.94 -3.07 7.09
C ILE A 203 -4.18 -1.97 7.87
N LEU A 204 -3.54 -2.30 8.98
CA LEU A 204 -2.76 -1.33 9.76
C LEU A 204 -1.46 -0.90 9.06
N GLU A 205 -1.03 -1.64 8.04
CA GLU A 205 0.15 -1.34 7.22
C GLU A 205 -0.21 -0.77 5.84
N ALA A 206 -1.46 -0.92 5.40
CA ALA A 206 -1.96 -0.50 4.09
C ALA A 206 -1.82 1.01 3.81
N GLU A 207 -1.63 1.39 2.55
CA GLU A 207 -1.61 2.79 2.15
C GLU A 207 -3.02 3.31 1.88
N VAL A 208 -3.70 3.79 2.93
CA VAL A 208 -5.06 4.32 2.84
C VAL A 208 -5.20 5.55 3.74
N ASP A 209 -6.19 6.39 3.48
CA ASP A 209 -6.40 7.60 4.28
C ASP A 209 -6.88 7.32 5.70
N SER A 210 -7.54 6.18 5.92
CA SER A 210 -8.02 5.80 7.25
C SER A 210 -7.98 4.30 7.50
N ARG A 211 -6.79 3.80 7.85
CA ARG A 211 -6.57 2.40 8.28
C ARG A 211 -7.50 2.02 9.43
N LEU A 212 -7.74 2.96 10.33
CA LEU A 212 -8.55 2.75 11.53
C LEU A 212 -10.06 2.71 11.24
N SER A 213 -10.55 3.42 10.22
CA SER A 213 -11.93 3.22 9.77
C SER A 213 -12.13 1.85 9.13
N LEU A 214 -11.14 1.36 8.37
CA LEU A 214 -11.19 0.00 7.82
C LEU A 214 -11.05 -1.06 8.92
N LEU A 215 -10.20 -0.86 9.93
CA LEU A 215 -10.12 -1.73 11.10
C LEU A 215 -11.46 -1.86 11.84
N PHE A 216 -12.18 -0.74 12.01
CA PHE A 216 -13.53 -0.75 12.55
C PHE A 216 -14.46 -1.63 11.70
N VAL A 217 -14.45 -1.46 10.38
CA VAL A 217 -15.29 -2.25 9.46
C VAL A 217 -14.97 -3.73 9.51
N LEU A 218 -13.68 -4.11 9.56
CA LEU A 218 -13.26 -5.50 9.71
C LEU A 218 -13.75 -6.09 11.04
N SER A 219 -13.60 -5.34 12.13
CA SER A 219 -14.07 -5.75 13.46
C SER A 219 -15.59 -5.96 13.46
N TRP A 220 -16.33 -5.00 12.89
CA TRP A 220 -17.78 -5.08 12.73
C TRP A 220 -18.20 -6.29 11.89
N ALA A 221 -17.54 -6.50 10.75
CA ALA A 221 -17.83 -7.61 9.83
C ALA A 221 -17.61 -8.97 10.51
N LYS A 222 -16.50 -9.15 11.24
CA LYS A 222 -16.20 -10.38 11.99
C LYS A 222 -17.25 -10.68 13.06
N GLN A 223 -17.64 -9.69 13.86
CA GLN A 223 -18.64 -9.86 14.93
C GLN A 223 -20.02 -10.26 14.39
N HIS A 224 -20.33 -9.87 13.16
CA HIS A 224 -21.59 -10.13 12.51
C HIS A 224 -21.56 -11.33 11.54
N GLY A 225 -20.43 -12.05 11.45
CA GLY A 225 -20.26 -13.22 10.57
C GLY A 225 -20.33 -12.86 9.08
N LEU A 226 -19.84 -11.68 8.71
CA LEU A 226 -19.75 -11.17 7.34
C LEU A 226 -18.31 -11.38 6.84
N GLU A 227 -18.05 -12.56 6.28
CA GLU A 227 -16.67 -12.96 5.98
C GLU A 227 -16.25 -12.70 4.54
N ARG A 228 -17.16 -12.33 3.65
CA ARG A 228 -16.85 -12.12 2.23
C ARG A 228 -16.87 -10.64 1.87
N PHE A 229 -15.74 -10.11 1.46
CA PHE A 229 -15.70 -8.80 0.80
C PHE A 229 -16.21 -8.93 -0.64
N GLU A 230 -17.21 -8.12 -1.00
CA GLU A 230 -17.66 -7.94 -2.37
C GLU A 230 -17.22 -6.56 -2.85
N GLU A 231 -16.18 -6.56 -3.67
CA GLU A 231 -15.74 -5.38 -4.40
C GLU A 231 -16.81 -5.01 -5.44
N TYR A 232 -17.21 -3.73 -5.44
CA TYR A 232 -18.17 -3.17 -6.36
C TYR A 232 -17.47 -2.40 -7.49
N ALA A 233 -16.43 -1.62 -7.15
CA ALA A 233 -15.60 -0.90 -8.09
C ALA A 233 -14.23 -0.59 -7.48
N HIS A 234 -13.21 -0.58 -8.33
CA HIS A 234 -11.85 -0.12 -8.05
C HIS A 234 -11.38 0.73 -9.25
N THR A 235 -10.93 1.95 -8.99
CA THR A 235 -10.41 2.89 -9.99
C THR A 235 -9.51 3.89 -9.29
N ASN A 236 -8.77 4.70 -10.05
CA ASN A 236 -8.12 5.90 -9.53
C ASN A 236 -8.37 7.11 -10.46
N SER A 237 -8.09 8.31 -9.96
CA SER A 237 -8.36 9.54 -10.71
C SER A 237 -7.57 9.67 -12.02
N GLY A 238 -6.38 9.05 -12.13
CA GLY A 238 -5.56 9.07 -13.35
C GLY A 238 -6.18 8.23 -14.47
N LEU A 239 -6.58 7.00 -14.16
CA LEU A 239 -7.31 6.12 -15.09
C LEU A 239 -8.59 6.78 -15.60
N MET A 240 -9.30 7.51 -14.73
CA MET A 240 -10.54 8.20 -15.10
C MET A 240 -10.33 9.34 -16.09
N ILE A 241 -9.22 10.06 -16.00
CA ILE A 241 -8.87 11.14 -16.93
C ILE A 241 -7.97 10.68 -18.08
N GLN A 242 -7.62 9.39 -18.13
CA GLN A 242 -6.71 8.79 -19.10
C GLN A 242 -5.32 9.44 -19.10
N ASP A 243 -4.81 9.74 -17.90
CA ASP A 243 -3.47 10.25 -17.67
C ASP A 243 -2.84 9.44 -16.54
N ASN A 244 -1.93 8.54 -16.89
CA ASN A 244 -1.30 7.62 -15.94
C ASN A 244 -0.17 8.31 -15.15
N ASP A 245 0.30 9.48 -15.60
CA ASP A 245 1.43 10.21 -15.04
C ASP A 245 1.04 11.20 -13.93
N VAL A 246 -0.24 11.56 -13.84
CA VAL A 246 -0.72 12.45 -12.77
C VAL A 246 -0.72 11.74 -11.43
N GLU A 247 -0.55 12.52 -10.37
CA GLU A 247 -0.85 12.05 -9.03
C GLU A 247 -2.32 11.69 -8.92
N THR A 248 -2.57 10.48 -8.42
CA THR A 248 -3.92 9.93 -8.32
C THR A 248 -4.36 9.77 -6.88
N THR A 249 -5.68 9.68 -6.71
CA THR A 249 -6.33 9.07 -5.56
C THR A 249 -7.03 7.82 -6.03
N THR A 250 -6.81 6.68 -5.36
CA THR A 250 -7.57 5.46 -5.57
C THR A 250 -8.91 5.50 -4.82
N HIS A 251 -9.94 4.97 -5.49
CA HIS A 251 -11.26 4.71 -4.94
C HIS A 251 -11.57 3.22 -5.00
N VAL A 252 -11.69 2.57 -3.83
CA VAL A 252 -12.23 1.21 -3.68
C VAL A 252 -13.60 1.30 -3.02
N MET A 253 -14.60 0.67 -3.64
CA MET A 253 -15.98 0.63 -3.18
C MET A 253 -16.42 -0.81 -2.98
N GLY A 254 -17.05 -1.12 -1.85
CA GLY A 254 -17.50 -2.49 -1.59
C GLY A 254 -18.26 -2.67 -0.30
N GLN A 255 -18.57 -3.93 0.01
CA GLN A 255 -19.28 -4.32 1.22
C GLN A 255 -18.86 -5.68 1.74
N PHE A 256 -19.05 -5.92 3.05
CA PHE A 256 -18.90 -7.26 3.64
C PHE A 256 -20.25 -7.97 3.74
N VAL A 257 -20.33 -9.17 3.19
CA VAL A 257 -21.54 -10.00 3.20
C VAL A 257 -21.29 -11.37 3.82
N LYS A 258 -22.37 -12.11 4.11
CA LYS A 258 -22.27 -13.51 4.51
C LYS A 258 -21.80 -14.35 3.33
N GLY A 259 -20.85 -15.25 3.56
CA GLY A 259 -20.31 -16.14 2.56
C GLY A 259 -18.90 -16.58 2.93
N ALA A 260 -18.33 -17.53 2.19
CA ALA A 260 -16.92 -17.81 2.30
C ALA A 260 -16.12 -16.60 1.80
N LYS A 261 -14.94 -16.37 2.39
CA LYS A 261 -13.96 -15.39 1.90
C LYS A 261 -13.76 -15.54 0.39
N ALA A 262 -13.57 -14.40 -0.29
CA ALA A 262 -13.30 -14.42 -1.71
C ALA A 262 -12.00 -15.18 -1.98
N GLU A 263 -11.93 -15.86 -3.14
CA GLU A 263 -10.66 -16.41 -3.62
C GLU A 263 -9.72 -15.23 -3.86
N GLN A 264 -8.50 -15.36 -3.36
CA GLN A 264 -7.50 -14.31 -3.38
C GLN A 264 -6.36 -14.77 -4.29
N GLN A 265 -5.84 -13.86 -5.10
CA GLN A 265 -4.57 -14.11 -5.75
C GLN A 265 -3.45 -13.93 -4.71
N ASP A 266 -2.53 -14.87 -4.74
CA ASP A 266 -1.32 -14.84 -3.93
C ASP A 266 -0.30 -13.99 -4.66
N ILE A 267 -0.17 -12.74 -4.21
CA ILE A 267 0.67 -11.72 -4.82
C ILE A 267 1.58 -11.12 -3.76
N VAL A 268 2.87 -11.08 -4.05
CA VAL A 268 3.87 -10.34 -3.27
C VAL A 268 4.21 -9.05 -4.01
N THR A 269 4.05 -7.91 -3.35
CA THR A 269 4.36 -6.59 -3.93
C THR A 269 5.66 -6.01 -3.38
N PHE A 270 6.38 -5.23 -4.20
CA PHE A 270 7.63 -4.60 -3.77
C PHE A 270 7.90 -3.25 -4.43
N THR A 271 8.71 -2.40 -3.79
CA THR A 271 9.25 -1.17 -4.38
C THR A 271 10.77 -1.08 -4.18
N LEU A 272 11.52 -0.95 -5.27
CA LEU A 272 12.98 -0.89 -5.29
C LEU A 272 13.47 0.45 -5.83
N ALA A 273 14.52 1.01 -5.22
CA ALA A 273 15.20 2.20 -5.71
C ALA A 273 16.73 2.01 -5.71
N GLY A 274 17.42 2.82 -6.49
CA GLY A 274 18.86 2.74 -6.65
C GLY A 274 19.66 3.35 -5.49
N ASP A 275 20.78 3.98 -5.84
CA ASP A 275 21.79 4.45 -4.89
C ASP A 275 21.29 5.64 -4.05
N ALA A 276 21.46 5.54 -2.72
CA ALA A 276 21.09 6.58 -1.77
C ALA A 276 22.25 6.89 -0.80
N MET A 277 22.73 8.13 -0.85
CA MET A 277 23.85 8.65 -0.08
C MET A 277 23.42 9.90 0.70
N PHE A 278 23.38 9.79 2.03
CA PHE A 278 22.88 10.85 2.92
C PHE A 278 24.01 11.69 3.57
N GLY A 279 25.23 11.57 3.05
CA GLY A 279 26.40 12.30 3.49
C GLY A 279 26.71 13.51 2.59
N ARG A 280 27.91 14.05 2.73
CA ARG A 280 28.47 15.11 1.86
C ARG A 280 27.51 16.30 1.69
N LYS A 281 27.19 16.74 0.45
CA LYS A 281 26.28 17.87 0.24
C LYS A 281 24.86 17.58 0.74
N ILE A 282 24.37 16.33 0.59
CA ILE A 282 23.05 15.92 1.10
C ILE A 282 23.01 16.11 2.60
N GLY A 283 23.97 15.52 3.32
CA GLY A 283 24.08 15.64 4.76
C GLY A 283 24.28 17.09 5.21
N ALA A 284 25.13 17.86 4.54
CA ALA A 284 25.40 19.25 4.89
C ALA A 284 24.13 20.12 4.83
N ARG A 285 23.23 19.86 3.88
CA ARG A 285 21.99 20.63 3.68
C ARG A 285 20.80 20.08 4.45
N PHE A 286 20.64 18.76 4.52
CA PHE A 286 19.41 18.12 4.97
C PHE A 286 19.50 17.37 6.31
N GLN A 287 20.66 17.39 6.98
CA GLN A 287 20.78 16.87 8.36
C GLN A 287 19.89 17.64 9.36
N GLY A 288 19.56 17.01 10.50
CA GLY A 288 18.87 17.67 11.61
C GLY A 288 17.35 17.83 11.43
N ASN A 289 16.66 16.78 10.97
CA ASN A 289 15.23 16.72 10.65
C ASN A 289 14.80 17.45 9.36
N ASN A 290 15.73 17.94 8.54
CA ASN A 290 15.40 18.62 7.29
C ASN A 290 15.21 17.65 6.10
N PHE A 291 15.12 16.34 6.37
CA PHE A 291 14.79 15.32 5.36
C PHE A 291 13.40 15.52 4.75
N ARG A 292 12.48 16.20 5.44
CA ARG A 292 11.18 16.57 4.84
C ARG A 292 11.36 17.56 3.68
N GLU A 293 12.33 18.46 3.77
CA GLU A 293 12.69 19.35 2.66
C GLU A 293 13.39 18.58 1.53
N LEU A 294 14.20 17.57 1.86
CA LEU A 294 14.83 16.70 0.85
C LEU A 294 13.79 16.05 -0.06
N PHE A 295 12.65 15.63 0.48
CA PHE A 295 11.59 14.95 -0.26
C PHE A 295 10.36 15.81 -0.55
N GLU A 296 10.41 17.14 -0.41
CA GLU A 296 9.20 17.98 -0.50
C GLU A 296 8.50 17.93 -1.87
N HIS A 297 9.25 17.65 -2.95
CA HIS A 297 8.74 17.49 -4.31
C HIS A 297 8.50 16.03 -4.71
N PHE A 298 8.90 15.10 -3.85
CA PHE A 298 8.70 13.66 -4.03
C PHE A 298 7.54 13.13 -3.18
N GLY A 299 7.31 13.73 -2.01
CA GLY A 299 6.41 13.21 -0.99
C GLY A 299 7.05 12.07 -0.21
N ASN A 300 6.22 11.17 0.33
CA ASN A 300 6.70 10.08 1.17
C ASN A 300 6.02 8.74 0.94
N ARG A 301 5.02 8.66 0.05
CA ARG A 301 4.14 7.50 -0.08
C ARG A 301 4.62 6.43 -1.07
N VAL A 302 5.68 6.68 -1.85
CA VAL A 302 6.15 5.77 -2.92
C VAL A 302 6.58 4.39 -2.41
N PHE A 303 7.10 4.28 -1.19
CA PHE A 303 7.50 2.99 -0.60
C PHE A 303 6.46 2.46 0.40
N TRP A 304 5.27 3.06 0.46
CA TRP A 304 4.17 2.57 1.30
C TRP A 304 3.43 1.46 0.56
N GLY A 305 2.56 0.73 1.27
CA GLY A 305 1.60 -0.17 0.63
C GLY A 305 2.19 -1.48 0.09
N THR A 306 3.49 -1.58 -0.16
CA THR A 306 4.13 -2.83 -0.65
C THR A 306 4.57 -3.76 0.46
N ASP A 307 4.69 -5.06 0.16
CA ASP A 307 5.17 -6.08 1.12
C ASP A 307 6.67 -5.97 1.39
N PHE A 308 7.44 -5.53 0.40
CA PHE A 308 8.86 -5.28 0.51
C PHE A 308 9.23 -3.90 -0.05
N SER A 309 10.18 -3.20 0.55
CA SER A 309 10.78 -2.03 -0.06
C SER A 309 12.26 -1.95 0.25
N TRP A 310 13.05 -1.48 -0.72
CA TRP A 310 14.49 -1.48 -0.65
C TRP A 310 15.10 -0.32 -1.43
N LEU A 311 16.20 0.21 -0.92
CA LEU A 311 17.12 1.05 -1.68
C LEU A 311 18.58 0.68 -1.37
N ASN A 312 19.52 0.98 -2.25
CA ASN A 312 20.94 0.76 -1.97
C ASN A 312 21.48 1.88 -1.06
N LEU A 313 21.62 1.63 0.25
CA LEU A 313 22.14 2.61 1.19
C LEU A 313 23.67 2.61 1.13
N GLU A 314 24.22 3.53 0.36
CA GLU A 314 25.64 3.52 -0.05
C GLU A 314 26.55 4.20 0.98
N GLY A 315 26.49 3.74 2.23
CA GLY A 315 27.33 4.21 3.30
C GLY A 315 26.81 3.89 4.70
N PRO A 316 27.68 3.90 5.72
CA PRO A 316 27.31 3.61 7.10
C PRO A 316 26.56 4.78 7.77
N VAL A 317 25.67 4.44 8.70
CA VAL A 317 24.97 5.38 9.58
C VAL A 317 25.62 5.36 10.96
N SER A 318 26.13 6.52 11.39
CA SER A 318 26.76 6.67 12.70
C SER A 318 25.77 7.11 13.78
N ASP A 319 25.88 6.53 14.97
CA ASP A 319 25.19 7.00 16.18
C ASP A 319 25.81 8.28 16.77
N GLN A 320 27.03 8.62 16.34
CA GLN A 320 27.76 9.82 16.72
C GLN A 320 27.37 11.03 15.87
N THR A 321 27.79 12.21 16.31
CA THR A 321 27.67 13.42 15.50
C THR A 321 28.64 13.34 14.32
N VAL A 322 28.11 13.42 13.11
CA VAL A 322 28.89 13.45 11.88
C VAL A 322 28.98 14.90 11.39
N VAL A 323 30.19 15.40 11.14
CA VAL A 323 30.39 16.71 10.52
C VAL A 323 30.45 16.50 9.01
N GLN A 324 29.44 17.02 8.31
CA GLN A 324 29.31 16.84 6.88
C GLN A 324 30.21 17.83 6.12
N SER A 325 30.87 17.35 5.06
CA SER A 325 31.70 18.17 4.17
C SER A 325 30.98 18.41 2.83
N SER A 326 30.93 19.66 2.38
CA SER A 326 30.46 20.01 1.04
C SER A 326 31.58 20.08 0.00
N ASP A 327 32.81 19.68 0.38
CA ASP A 327 33.95 19.60 -0.53
C ASP A 327 33.69 18.48 -1.57
N PRO A 328 33.67 18.79 -2.88
CA PRO A 328 33.44 17.79 -3.93
C PRO A 328 34.55 16.74 -4.02
N THR A 329 35.71 16.96 -3.38
CA THR A 329 36.80 15.98 -3.30
C THR A 329 36.67 15.02 -2.12
N ASN A 330 35.67 15.22 -1.24
CA ASN A 330 35.42 14.31 -0.14
C ASN A 330 34.85 12.98 -0.65
N THR A 331 35.53 11.89 -0.28
CA THR A 331 35.15 10.51 -0.62
C THR A 331 34.52 9.76 0.54
N GLU A 332 34.49 10.34 1.75
CA GLU A 332 33.87 9.73 2.92
C GLU A 332 32.34 9.77 2.81
N MET A 333 31.70 8.60 2.73
CA MET A 333 30.24 8.44 2.71
C MET A 333 29.68 8.08 4.09
N LEU A 334 29.97 8.92 5.09
CA LEU A 334 29.49 8.72 6.46
C LEU A 334 28.19 9.49 6.72
N PHE A 335 27.16 8.79 7.20
CA PHE A 335 25.83 9.36 7.41
C PHE A 335 25.54 9.59 8.89
N SER A 336 24.76 10.64 9.19
CA SER A 336 24.29 10.91 10.55
C SER A 336 23.13 9.98 10.92
N LYS A 337 22.91 9.69 12.22
CA LYS A 337 21.74 8.93 12.70
C LYS A 337 20.38 9.46 12.25
N GLN A 338 20.29 10.73 11.86
CA GLN A 338 19.08 11.34 11.33
C GLN A 338 18.67 10.73 9.98
N THR A 339 19.58 10.03 9.29
CA THR A 339 19.25 9.22 8.11
C THR A 339 18.14 8.22 8.41
N ILE A 340 18.13 7.63 9.60
CA ILE A 340 17.05 6.72 10.04
C ILE A 340 15.68 7.41 10.00
N GLN A 341 15.61 8.71 10.31
CA GLN A 341 14.35 9.45 10.24
C GLN A 341 13.89 9.66 8.80
N ALA A 342 14.82 9.85 7.86
CA ALA A 342 14.52 9.93 6.44
C ALA A 342 13.99 8.58 5.91
N LEU A 343 14.63 7.47 6.28
CA LEU A 343 14.17 6.12 5.90
C LEU A 343 12.78 5.80 6.48
N ASN A 344 12.55 6.14 7.76
CA ASN A 344 11.23 5.99 8.40
C ASN A 344 10.16 6.90 7.79
N TYR A 345 10.55 8.11 7.34
CA TYR A 345 9.63 9.03 6.67
C TYR A 345 9.10 8.43 5.36
N LEU A 346 9.98 7.74 4.61
CA LEU A 346 9.63 7.00 3.40
C LEU A 346 8.94 5.65 3.68
N LYS A 347 8.94 5.15 4.92
CA LYS A 347 8.42 3.81 5.31
C LYS A 347 9.12 2.63 4.63
N LEU A 348 10.44 2.74 4.44
CA LEU A 348 11.23 1.62 3.92
C LEU A 348 11.21 0.44 4.89
N THR A 349 11.01 -0.77 4.37
CA THR A 349 11.10 -2.01 5.16
C THR A 349 12.54 -2.54 5.20
N SER A 350 13.36 -2.21 4.21
CA SER A 350 14.75 -2.65 4.13
C SER A 350 15.66 -1.66 3.40
N VAL A 351 16.97 -1.84 3.56
CA VAL A 351 18.01 -1.14 2.80
C VAL A 351 19.18 -2.07 2.49
N GLY A 352 19.86 -1.84 1.37
CA GLY A 352 21.04 -2.59 0.95
C GLY A 352 22.31 -2.07 1.62
N LEU A 353 23.11 -2.97 2.21
CA LEU A 353 24.47 -2.68 2.70
C LEU A 353 25.53 -3.53 2.00
N ALA A 354 25.16 -4.26 0.95
CA ALA A 354 26.08 -5.04 0.13
C ALA A 354 26.72 -4.17 -0.96
N ASN A 355 27.36 -3.08 -0.56
CA ASN A 355 27.99 -2.11 -1.45
C ASN A 355 29.43 -1.79 -1.02
N ASN A 356 30.17 -1.11 -1.88
CA ASN A 356 31.56 -0.73 -1.65
C ASN A 356 31.75 0.28 -0.50
N HIS A 357 30.73 1.10 -0.19
CA HIS A 357 30.79 2.15 0.83
C HIS A 357 30.26 1.76 2.22
N ALA A 358 29.59 0.62 2.38
CA ALA A 358 29.02 0.17 3.65
C ALA A 358 30.06 0.02 4.79
N ARG A 359 31.36 -0.01 4.45
CA ARG A 359 32.49 -0.15 5.40
C ARG A 359 33.37 1.09 5.51
N ASP A 360 32.92 2.26 5.05
CA ASP A 360 33.68 3.52 5.16
C ASP A 360 34.02 3.87 6.62
N ALA A 361 33.18 3.47 7.57
CA ALA A 361 33.41 3.59 9.02
C ALA A 361 34.06 2.33 9.65
N GLY A 362 34.62 1.45 8.83
CA GLY A 362 35.20 0.18 9.25
C GLY A 362 34.16 -0.88 9.68
N ALA A 363 34.65 -2.01 10.18
CA ALA A 363 33.80 -3.14 10.59
C ALA A 363 32.85 -2.80 11.75
N GLU A 364 33.33 -2.02 12.72
CA GLU A 364 32.53 -1.59 13.87
C GLU A 364 31.42 -0.63 13.43
N GLY A 365 31.69 0.26 12.46
CA GLY A 365 30.69 1.16 11.90
C GLY A 365 29.59 0.44 11.11
N LEU A 366 29.94 -0.61 10.37
CA LEU A 366 28.94 -1.47 9.70
C LEU A 366 28.02 -2.16 10.71
N ILE A 367 28.59 -2.74 11.78
CA ILE A 367 27.81 -3.39 12.84
C ILE A 367 26.87 -2.38 13.52
N ALA A 368 27.39 -1.19 13.88
CA ALA A 368 26.57 -0.13 14.47
C ALA A 368 25.44 0.32 13.54
N THR A 369 25.70 0.41 12.22
CA THR A 369 24.68 0.72 11.21
C THR A 369 23.59 -0.34 11.19
N GLN A 370 23.95 -1.62 11.16
CA GLN A 370 23.01 -2.74 11.17
C GLN A 370 22.15 -2.76 12.45
N GLU A 371 22.74 -2.49 13.61
CA GLU A 371 22.01 -2.41 14.88
C GLU A 371 21.04 -1.22 14.93
N LEU A 372 21.45 -0.06 14.41
CA LEU A 372 20.59 1.13 14.32
C LEU A 372 19.39 0.89 13.41
N LEU A 373 19.59 0.28 12.24
CA LEU A 373 18.52 -0.04 11.30
C LEU A 373 17.52 -1.02 11.93
N LYS A 374 18.00 -2.13 12.49
CA LYS A 374 17.16 -3.15 13.17
C LYS A 374 16.36 -2.57 14.33
N LYS A 375 16.93 -1.65 15.10
CA LYS A 375 16.24 -0.98 16.22
C LYS A 375 15.05 -0.11 15.76
N ASN A 376 15.03 0.28 14.49
CA ASN A 376 13.98 1.09 13.90
C ASN A 376 13.17 0.30 12.87
N ASP A 377 13.16 -1.03 12.99
CA ASP A 377 12.37 -1.94 12.16
C ASP A 377 12.69 -1.85 10.64
N ILE A 378 13.92 -1.45 10.31
CA ILE A 378 14.44 -1.47 8.93
C ILE A 378 15.43 -2.63 8.82
N LEU A 379 15.20 -3.53 7.88
CA LEU A 379 16.07 -4.68 7.62
C LEU A 379 17.35 -4.25 6.87
N PRO A 380 18.56 -4.38 7.44
CA PRO A 380 19.80 -4.26 6.68
C PRO A 380 20.03 -5.53 5.85
N LEU A 381 19.82 -5.45 4.54
CA LEU A 381 19.95 -6.57 3.61
C LEU A 381 21.34 -6.59 2.94
N GLY A 382 22.05 -7.68 3.19
CA GLY A 382 23.41 -7.95 2.75
C GLY A 382 24.48 -7.14 3.47
N GLN A 383 25.73 -7.43 3.13
CA GLN A 383 26.89 -6.73 3.67
C GLN A 383 28.08 -6.79 2.72
N SER A 384 28.96 -5.81 2.84
CA SER A 384 30.21 -5.79 2.08
C SER A 384 31.18 -6.86 2.58
N GLY A 385 31.53 -7.79 1.68
CA GLY A 385 32.61 -8.77 1.86
C GLY A 385 32.19 -10.19 2.25
N ALA A 386 30.89 -10.53 2.27
CA ALA A 386 30.42 -11.90 2.47
C ALA A 386 29.00 -12.11 1.92
N ILE A 387 28.70 -13.33 1.48
CA ILE A 387 27.34 -13.82 1.21
C ILE A 387 26.95 -14.73 2.37
N ASP A 388 25.97 -14.33 3.17
CA ASP A 388 25.55 -15.08 4.35
C ASP A 388 24.05 -14.90 4.63
N GLN A 389 23.59 -15.26 5.84
CA GLN A 389 22.19 -15.13 6.22
C GLN A 389 21.65 -13.69 6.18
N SER A 390 22.53 -12.68 6.21
CA SER A 390 22.11 -11.28 6.03
C SER A 390 21.81 -10.94 4.58
N SER A 391 22.35 -11.70 3.62
CA SER A 391 22.21 -11.43 2.17
C SER A 391 20.83 -11.71 1.63
N ILE A 392 19.98 -12.45 2.35
CA ILE A 392 18.68 -12.91 1.85
C ILE A 392 17.55 -12.59 2.83
N THR A 393 16.39 -12.26 2.27
CA THR A 393 15.12 -12.26 2.99
C THR A 393 14.03 -12.83 2.10
N GLN A 394 12.99 -13.37 2.73
CA GLN A 394 11.87 -14.01 2.07
C GLN A 394 10.58 -13.29 2.47
N VAL A 395 9.74 -13.01 1.49
CA VAL A 395 8.41 -12.43 1.69
C VAL A 395 7.41 -13.39 1.09
N GLN A 396 6.40 -13.78 1.87
CA GLN A 396 5.43 -14.79 1.47
C GLN A 396 4.02 -14.22 1.56
N GLN A 397 3.23 -14.47 0.53
CA GLN A 397 1.80 -14.22 0.48
C GLN A 397 1.11 -15.47 -0.07
N GLY A 398 0.36 -16.16 0.79
CA GLY A 398 -0.23 -17.47 0.48
C GLY A 398 0.80 -18.49 0.00
N GLU A 399 0.64 -19.03 -1.20
CA GLU A 399 1.55 -20.00 -1.82
C GLU A 399 2.75 -19.36 -2.54
N VAL A 400 2.75 -18.03 -2.75
CA VAL A 400 3.83 -17.32 -3.42
C VAL A 400 4.86 -16.83 -2.40
N THR A 401 6.12 -17.21 -2.60
CA THR A 401 7.26 -16.71 -1.82
C THR A 401 8.27 -16.05 -2.76
N VAL A 402 8.71 -14.85 -2.41
CA VAL A 402 9.76 -14.11 -3.13
C VAL A 402 11.00 -13.99 -2.24
N SER A 403 12.15 -14.43 -2.76
CA SER A 403 13.45 -14.31 -2.11
C SER A 403 14.22 -13.13 -2.68
N PHE A 404 14.52 -12.12 -1.86
CA PHE A 404 15.34 -10.97 -2.23
C PHE A 404 16.77 -11.17 -1.72
N ILE A 405 17.75 -11.17 -2.64
CA ILE A 405 19.16 -11.43 -2.34
C ILE A 405 20.02 -10.20 -2.69
N SER A 406 20.60 -9.54 -1.68
CA SER A 406 21.46 -8.35 -1.83
C SER A 406 22.94 -8.71 -1.74
N VAL A 407 23.73 -8.31 -2.75
CA VAL A 407 25.14 -8.72 -2.89
C VAL A 407 26.04 -7.62 -3.45
N LEU A 408 27.29 -7.61 -2.97
CA LEU A 408 28.39 -6.89 -3.61
C LEU A 408 29.04 -7.84 -4.62
N ALA A 409 28.85 -7.60 -5.91
CA ALA A 409 29.30 -8.52 -6.95
C ALA A 409 30.77 -8.27 -7.33
N ILE A 410 31.70 -8.78 -6.51
CA ILE A 410 33.13 -8.70 -6.76
C ILE A 410 33.74 -10.10 -6.77
N GLY A 411 34.36 -10.49 -7.88
CA GLY A 411 35.08 -11.76 -8.02
C GLY A 411 34.18 -12.97 -8.25
N GLU A 412 34.61 -14.15 -7.79
CA GLU A 412 33.89 -15.41 -7.98
C GLU A 412 32.69 -15.52 -7.02
N LEU A 413 31.49 -15.69 -7.56
CA LEU A 413 30.22 -15.63 -6.82
C LEU A 413 29.51 -17.00 -6.80
N THR A 414 30.27 -18.07 -6.58
CA THR A 414 29.74 -19.44 -6.48
C THR A 414 28.76 -19.59 -5.32
N GLU A 415 29.02 -18.95 -4.17
CA GLU A 415 28.12 -18.98 -3.02
C GLU A 415 26.74 -18.40 -3.34
N LEU A 416 26.70 -17.30 -4.09
CA LEU A 416 25.46 -16.70 -4.57
C LEU A 416 24.74 -17.61 -5.56
N THR A 417 25.48 -18.20 -6.49
CA THR A 417 24.90 -19.14 -7.48
C THR A 417 24.21 -20.31 -6.77
N ASN A 418 24.86 -20.90 -5.78
CA ASN A 418 24.29 -21.99 -4.98
C ASN A 418 23.07 -21.54 -4.16
N LEU A 419 23.10 -20.31 -3.62
CA LEU A 419 21.97 -19.76 -2.86
C LEU A 419 20.75 -19.55 -3.78
N ILE A 420 20.95 -19.00 -4.98
CA ILE A 420 19.88 -18.82 -5.97
C ILE A 420 19.28 -20.18 -6.35
N GLU A 421 20.12 -21.18 -6.64
CA GLU A 421 19.68 -22.53 -6.98
C GLU A 421 18.86 -23.14 -5.83
N GLN A 422 19.33 -23.02 -4.59
CA GLN A 422 18.61 -23.52 -3.43
C GLN A 422 17.22 -22.89 -3.26
N GLU A 423 17.11 -21.57 -3.44
CA GLU A 423 15.85 -20.84 -3.27
C GLU A 423 14.88 -21.13 -4.42
N SER A 424 15.39 -21.21 -5.65
CA SER A 424 14.60 -21.58 -6.82
C SER A 424 14.08 -23.02 -6.72
N GLU A 425 14.91 -23.98 -6.31
CA GLU A 425 14.50 -25.37 -6.05
C GLU A 425 13.45 -25.50 -4.93
N SER A 426 13.38 -24.51 -4.03
CA SER A 426 12.36 -24.42 -2.98
C SER A 426 11.03 -23.84 -3.50
N GLY A 427 10.96 -23.46 -4.78
CA GLY A 427 9.77 -22.89 -5.41
C GLY A 427 9.60 -21.39 -5.18
N HIS A 428 10.65 -20.67 -4.78
CA HIS A 428 10.60 -19.23 -4.57
C HIS A 428 10.89 -18.47 -5.87
N PHE A 429 10.26 -17.31 -6.07
CA PHE A 429 10.70 -16.35 -7.07
C PHE A 429 11.96 -15.65 -6.56
N VAL A 430 13.09 -15.77 -7.26
CA VAL A 430 14.35 -15.20 -6.78
C VAL A 430 14.64 -13.86 -7.44
N VAL A 431 14.73 -12.81 -6.62
CA VAL A 431 15.14 -11.44 -6.98
C VAL A 431 16.56 -11.21 -6.49
N VAL A 432 17.50 -10.87 -7.39
CA VAL A 432 18.88 -10.53 -7.04
C VAL A 432 19.09 -9.02 -7.15
N LEU A 433 19.65 -8.40 -6.12
CA LEU A 433 19.92 -6.97 -5.99
C LEU A 433 21.43 -6.72 -5.94
N PRO A 434 22.15 -6.81 -7.08
CA PRO A 434 23.60 -6.66 -7.09
C PRO A 434 24.03 -5.18 -7.05
N HIS A 435 25.10 -4.92 -6.32
CA HIS A 435 25.93 -3.73 -6.47
C HIS A 435 27.13 -4.09 -7.37
N TRP A 436 27.15 -3.59 -8.60
CA TRP A 436 28.03 -4.10 -9.67
C TRP A 436 28.23 -3.13 -10.85
N GLY A 437 29.03 -3.53 -11.84
CA GLY A 437 29.21 -2.75 -13.06
C GLY A 437 30.27 -1.66 -12.92
N VAL A 438 30.31 -0.76 -13.89
CA VAL A 438 31.34 0.29 -14.00
C VAL A 438 30.69 1.66 -13.87
N GLU A 439 31.23 2.49 -12.98
CA GLU A 439 30.72 3.85 -12.75
C GLU A 439 30.55 4.63 -14.07
N TYR A 440 29.40 5.30 -14.18
CA TYR A 440 29.02 6.24 -15.22
C TYR A 440 28.92 5.65 -16.64
N GLN A 441 28.89 4.32 -16.79
CA GLN A 441 28.60 3.68 -18.07
C GLN A 441 27.08 3.52 -18.22
N GLU A 442 26.50 4.22 -19.20
CA GLU A 442 25.04 4.18 -19.48
C GLU A 442 24.56 2.85 -20.08
N HIS A 443 25.47 1.93 -20.41
CA HIS A 443 25.13 0.59 -20.86
C HIS A 443 25.83 -0.46 -20.02
N HIS A 444 25.17 -1.60 -19.84
CA HIS A 444 25.76 -2.71 -19.12
C HIS A 444 27.03 -3.25 -19.79
N SER A 445 27.92 -3.78 -18.96
CA SER A 445 29.16 -4.41 -19.39
C SER A 445 28.98 -5.90 -19.70
N ALA A 446 29.90 -6.47 -20.49
CA ALA A 446 29.91 -7.91 -20.77
C ALA A 446 30.08 -8.77 -19.50
N GLU A 447 30.70 -8.23 -18.45
CA GLU A 447 30.84 -8.91 -17.16
C GLU A 447 29.48 -8.98 -16.43
N GLN A 448 28.73 -7.88 -16.39
CA GLN A 448 27.36 -7.86 -15.85
C GLN A 448 26.47 -8.86 -16.61
N GLU A 449 26.50 -8.87 -17.94
CA GLU A 449 25.71 -9.83 -18.74
C GLU A 449 26.10 -11.28 -18.44
N THR A 450 27.40 -11.57 -18.31
CA THR A 450 27.89 -12.92 -17.99
C THR A 450 27.39 -13.38 -16.63
N LEU A 451 27.47 -12.53 -15.60
CA LEU A 451 26.95 -12.83 -14.26
C LEU A 451 25.43 -12.98 -14.26
N ALA A 452 24.70 -12.11 -14.96
CA ALA A 452 23.26 -12.18 -15.08
C ALA A 452 22.82 -13.53 -15.68
N ARG A 453 23.44 -13.96 -16.79
CA ARG A 453 23.18 -15.27 -17.41
C ARG A 453 23.45 -16.43 -16.45
N GLN A 454 24.53 -16.36 -15.68
CA GLN A 454 24.87 -17.38 -14.69
C GLN A 454 23.80 -17.51 -13.60
N TRP A 455 23.33 -16.38 -13.05
CA TRP A 455 22.33 -16.36 -11.99
C TRP A 455 20.93 -16.73 -12.49
N ILE A 456 20.57 -16.32 -13.70
CA ILE A 456 19.32 -16.74 -14.35
C ILE A 456 19.33 -18.24 -14.60
N THR A 457 20.47 -18.79 -15.09
CA THR A 457 20.62 -20.25 -15.25
C THR A 457 20.46 -21.00 -13.92
N ALA A 458 20.85 -20.37 -12.80
CA ALA A 458 20.68 -20.92 -11.46
C ALA A 458 19.25 -20.74 -10.90
N GLY A 459 18.37 -19.99 -11.56
CA GLY A 459 16.97 -19.81 -11.15
C GLY A 459 16.59 -18.40 -10.70
N ALA A 460 17.41 -17.37 -10.94
CA ALA A 460 17.00 -15.99 -10.74
C ALA A 460 15.91 -15.58 -11.75
N GLY A 461 14.78 -15.08 -11.25
CA GLY A 461 13.66 -14.59 -12.07
C GLY A 461 13.73 -13.09 -12.37
N LEU A 462 14.38 -12.33 -11.48
CA LEU A 462 14.59 -10.88 -11.63
C LEU A 462 15.96 -10.48 -11.08
N ILE A 463 16.68 -9.64 -11.80
CA ILE A 463 17.93 -9.02 -11.35
C ILE A 463 17.79 -7.50 -11.47
N VAL A 464 18.02 -6.77 -10.37
CA VAL A 464 17.90 -5.30 -10.32
C VAL A 464 19.15 -4.68 -9.72
N GLY A 465 20.00 -4.12 -10.58
CA GLY A 465 21.32 -3.62 -10.20
C GLY A 465 21.36 -2.19 -9.67
N SER A 466 22.46 -1.88 -9.00
CA SER A 466 22.85 -0.57 -8.45
C SER A 466 24.38 -0.40 -8.60
N HIS A 467 24.94 0.78 -8.26
CA HIS A 467 26.37 1.19 -8.34
C HIS A 467 26.80 2.07 -9.52
N PRO A 468 26.41 1.82 -10.80
CA PRO A 468 26.89 2.64 -11.91
C PRO A 468 26.57 4.13 -11.81
N HIS A 469 25.69 4.52 -10.87
CA HIS A 469 25.20 5.90 -10.66
C HIS A 469 24.47 6.48 -11.86
N VAL A 470 24.07 5.65 -12.82
CA VAL A 470 23.28 6.01 -14.00
C VAL A 470 22.27 4.91 -14.24
N VAL A 471 21.09 5.26 -14.77
CA VAL A 471 20.13 4.27 -15.24
C VAL A 471 20.75 3.55 -16.44
N GLN A 472 20.75 2.22 -16.42
CA GLN A 472 21.22 1.39 -17.53
C GLN A 472 20.04 0.71 -18.24
N ASP A 473 20.34 0.11 -19.38
CA ASP A 473 19.39 -0.67 -20.18
C ASP A 473 18.89 -1.94 -19.48
N ALA A 474 17.91 -2.61 -20.08
CA ALA A 474 17.32 -3.84 -19.59
C ALA A 474 17.36 -4.98 -20.62
N GLN A 475 17.35 -6.22 -20.15
CA GLN A 475 17.29 -7.42 -20.98
C GLN A 475 16.35 -8.47 -20.39
N VAL A 476 15.66 -9.22 -21.26
CA VAL A 476 15.01 -10.47 -20.88
C VAL A 476 15.85 -11.63 -21.41
N ILE A 477 16.33 -12.47 -20.49
CA ILE A 477 17.20 -13.62 -20.77
C ILE A 477 16.49 -14.86 -20.26
N ASP A 478 16.21 -15.80 -21.16
CA ASP A 478 15.56 -17.09 -20.83
C ASP A 478 14.27 -16.95 -19.97
N GLY A 479 13.52 -15.86 -20.18
CA GLY A 479 12.28 -15.56 -19.47
C GLY A 479 12.45 -14.81 -18.15
N ALA A 480 13.68 -14.47 -17.75
CA ALA A 480 13.96 -13.65 -16.56
C ALA A 480 14.38 -12.23 -16.96
N LEU A 481 14.01 -11.24 -16.14
CA LEU A 481 14.29 -9.83 -16.40
C LEU A 481 15.56 -9.36 -15.69
N VAL A 482 16.35 -8.55 -16.39
CA VAL A 482 17.53 -7.85 -15.85
C VAL A 482 17.36 -6.36 -16.07
N LEU A 483 17.30 -5.61 -14.97
CA LEU A 483 17.48 -4.16 -14.95
C LEU A 483 18.90 -3.89 -14.46
N TYR A 484 19.81 -3.49 -15.36
CA TYR A 484 21.25 -3.51 -15.03
C TYR A 484 21.67 -2.44 -14.02
N SER A 485 20.99 -1.29 -14.00
CA SER A 485 21.16 -0.29 -12.95
C SER A 485 19.95 0.62 -12.82
N LEU A 486 19.54 0.87 -11.58
CA LEU A 486 18.53 1.86 -11.24
C LEU A 486 19.08 3.30 -11.14
N GLY A 487 20.40 3.51 -11.22
CA GLY A 487 20.99 4.83 -11.04
C GLY A 487 20.80 5.42 -9.63
N ASN A 488 20.83 6.75 -9.54
CA ASN A 488 20.82 7.47 -8.26
C ASN A 488 19.39 7.85 -7.83
N PHE A 489 18.99 7.45 -6.63
CA PHE A 489 17.76 7.96 -5.99
C PHE A 489 18.03 9.23 -5.18
N VAL A 490 18.98 9.18 -4.24
CA VAL A 490 19.41 10.34 -3.43
C VAL A 490 20.92 10.44 -3.51
N PHE A 491 21.43 11.41 -4.27
CA PHE A 491 22.87 11.58 -4.43
C PHE A 491 23.23 13.02 -4.80
N ASP A 492 24.49 13.39 -4.58
CA ASP A 492 25.01 14.73 -4.88
C ASP A 492 25.88 14.82 -6.16
N GLN A 493 25.77 13.81 -7.03
CA GLN A 493 26.44 13.73 -8.34
C GLN A 493 25.64 14.48 -9.42
N ASP A 494 25.56 15.79 -9.28
CA ASP A 494 24.79 16.71 -10.14
C ASP A 494 25.55 17.18 -11.40
N PHE A 495 26.64 16.51 -11.77
CA PHE A 495 27.52 16.96 -12.87
C PHE A 495 27.07 16.52 -14.27
N SER A 496 26.08 15.63 -14.39
CA SER A 496 25.49 15.20 -15.67
C SER A 496 24.03 14.80 -15.50
N VAL A 497 23.27 14.79 -16.60
CA VAL A 497 21.87 14.32 -16.59
C VAL A 497 21.79 12.85 -16.20
N ALA A 498 22.68 12.02 -16.74
CA ALA A 498 22.73 10.58 -16.44
C ALA A 498 22.92 10.34 -14.93
N THR A 499 23.84 11.06 -14.29
CA THR A 499 24.14 10.89 -12.85
C THR A 499 23.14 11.58 -11.92
N SER A 500 22.37 12.53 -12.44
CA SER A 500 21.22 13.09 -11.73
C SER A 500 19.95 12.27 -11.92
N SER A 501 19.94 11.23 -12.76
CA SER A 501 18.77 10.43 -13.04
C SER A 501 18.80 9.11 -12.25
N GLY A 502 17.62 8.61 -11.93
CA GLY A 502 17.42 7.31 -11.32
C GLY A 502 16.11 6.70 -11.76
N LEU A 503 15.86 5.49 -11.29
CA LEU A 503 14.67 4.71 -11.57
C LEU A 503 14.17 4.06 -10.29
N ILE A 504 12.90 4.29 -9.98
CA ILE A 504 12.16 3.52 -8.98
C ILE A 504 11.36 2.46 -9.74
N VAL A 505 11.33 1.26 -9.19
CA VAL A 505 10.60 0.12 -9.74
C VAL A 505 9.64 -0.38 -8.68
N THR A 506 8.34 -0.27 -8.97
CA THR A 506 7.28 -0.89 -8.16
C THR A 506 6.81 -2.12 -8.89
N GLY A 507 6.68 -3.26 -8.21
CA GLY A 507 6.38 -4.53 -8.87
C GLY A 507 5.53 -5.46 -8.04
N GLU A 508 4.99 -6.46 -8.73
CA GLU A 508 4.23 -7.55 -8.15
C GLU A 508 4.62 -8.89 -8.77
N VAL A 509 4.62 -9.92 -7.94
CA VAL A 509 4.89 -11.30 -8.33
C VAL A 509 3.69 -12.15 -7.94
N SER A 510 3.08 -12.76 -8.95
CA SER A 510 2.04 -13.78 -8.80
C SER A 510 2.63 -15.19 -8.95
N ASP A 511 1.77 -16.20 -9.15
CA ASP A 511 2.19 -17.58 -9.39
C ASP A 511 2.94 -17.78 -10.72
N SER A 512 2.76 -16.87 -11.68
CA SER A 512 3.18 -17.07 -13.07
C SER A 512 3.60 -15.80 -13.82
N THR A 513 3.45 -14.63 -13.20
CA THR A 513 3.72 -13.35 -13.86
C THR A 513 4.46 -12.40 -12.92
N LEU A 514 5.48 -11.74 -13.47
CA LEU A 514 6.15 -10.58 -12.90
C LEU A 514 5.62 -9.34 -13.64
N GLN A 515 5.11 -8.37 -12.91
CA GLN A 515 4.79 -7.05 -13.45
C GLN A 515 5.60 -5.98 -12.72
N LEU A 516 6.17 -5.02 -13.47
CA LEU A 516 6.89 -3.88 -12.95
C LEU A 516 6.36 -2.58 -13.56
N VAL A 517 6.27 -1.53 -12.76
CA VAL A 517 6.00 -0.16 -13.16
C VAL A 517 7.28 0.66 -12.98
N LEU A 518 7.72 1.29 -14.06
CA LEU A 518 8.91 2.13 -14.12
C LEU A 518 8.57 3.58 -13.76
N SER A 519 9.16 4.07 -12.67
CA SER A 519 9.03 5.46 -12.23
C SER A 519 10.39 6.17 -12.27
N PRO A 520 10.79 6.74 -13.43
CA PRO A 520 12.00 7.53 -13.54
C PRO A 520 11.99 8.74 -12.60
N VAL A 521 13.12 9.01 -11.98
CA VAL A 521 13.32 10.15 -11.08
C VAL A 521 14.52 10.97 -11.52
N VAL A 522 14.53 12.26 -11.15
CA VAL A 522 15.65 13.16 -11.37
C VAL A 522 15.95 13.95 -10.10
N SER A 523 17.23 14.17 -9.83
CA SER A 523 17.71 15.07 -8.79
C SER A 523 17.69 16.51 -9.30
N ARG A 524 16.85 17.36 -8.68
CA ARG A 524 16.89 18.82 -8.85
C ARG A 524 17.28 19.46 -7.54
N ASP A 525 18.39 20.21 -7.55
CA ASP A 525 18.88 20.88 -6.34
C ASP A 525 19.04 19.91 -5.15
N LEU A 526 19.54 18.70 -5.45
CA LEU A 526 19.75 17.59 -4.52
C LEU A 526 18.47 16.87 -4.04
N LYS A 527 17.31 17.21 -4.58
CA LYS A 527 16.01 16.64 -4.20
C LYS A 527 15.52 15.70 -5.31
N PRO A 528 15.09 14.46 -5.00
CA PRO A 528 14.46 13.61 -6.01
C PRO A 528 13.10 14.18 -6.42
N GLU A 529 12.80 14.06 -7.70
CA GLU A 529 11.51 14.40 -8.31
C GLU A 529 11.13 13.32 -9.32
N VAL A 530 9.86 12.91 -9.35
CA VAL A 530 9.36 11.98 -10.36
C VAL A 530 9.31 12.69 -11.72
N LEU A 531 9.91 12.08 -12.75
CA LEU A 531 9.82 12.57 -14.12
C LEU A 531 8.44 12.31 -14.70
N ARG A 532 7.97 13.20 -15.58
CA ARG A 532 6.68 13.11 -16.28
C ARG A 532 6.82 13.47 -17.75
N GLY A 533 5.87 13.05 -18.58
CA GLY A 533 5.80 13.41 -20.00
C GLY A 533 7.04 12.98 -20.79
N ASP A 534 7.48 13.79 -21.76
CA ASP A 534 8.57 13.44 -22.67
C ASP A 534 9.86 13.00 -21.94
N ALA A 535 10.21 13.65 -20.84
CA ALA A 535 11.42 13.30 -20.07
C ALA A 535 11.31 11.94 -19.37
N LYS A 536 10.11 11.56 -18.90
CA LYS A 536 9.82 10.20 -18.40
C LYS A 536 9.98 9.19 -19.54
N GLN A 537 9.37 9.50 -20.69
CA GLN A 537 9.37 8.61 -21.84
C GLN A 537 10.77 8.38 -22.42
N ASP A 538 11.65 9.39 -22.38
CA ASP A 538 13.04 9.24 -22.83
C ASP A 538 13.81 8.19 -22.00
N VAL A 539 13.64 8.20 -20.67
CA VAL A 539 14.27 7.19 -19.78
C VAL A 539 13.66 5.81 -20.01
N ILE A 540 12.33 5.73 -20.12
CA ILE A 540 11.64 4.46 -20.40
C ILE A 540 12.11 3.87 -21.74
N ASN A 541 12.20 4.69 -22.79
CA ASN A 541 12.65 4.23 -24.11
C ASN A 541 14.10 3.72 -24.05
N HIS A 542 14.96 4.32 -23.24
CA HIS A 542 16.32 3.85 -23.02
C HIS A 542 16.33 2.48 -22.33
N VAL A 543 15.59 2.33 -21.22
CA VAL A 543 15.51 1.08 -20.46
C VAL A 543 14.87 -0.04 -21.30
N CYS A 544 13.76 0.25 -21.97
CA CYS A 544 12.96 -0.73 -22.70
C CYS A 544 13.44 -1.00 -24.13
N ALA A 545 14.55 -0.40 -24.59
CA ALA A 545 15.01 -0.47 -25.97
C ALA A 545 15.12 -1.91 -26.50
N ASP A 546 15.66 -2.82 -25.70
CA ASP A 546 15.91 -4.22 -26.07
C ASP A 546 14.84 -5.20 -25.55
N ILE A 547 13.79 -4.70 -24.88
CA ILE A 547 12.70 -5.50 -24.29
C ILE A 547 11.31 -5.02 -24.69
N SER A 548 11.19 -4.35 -25.84
CA SER A 548 9.91 -3.77 -26.31
C SER A 548 8.74 -4.75 -26.43
N ASP A 549 9.01 -6.06 -26.56
CA ASP A 549 7.97 -7.09 -26.56
C ASP A 549 7.33 -7.31 -25.18
N TYR A 550 8.00 -6.88 -24.11
CA TYR A 550 7.59 -7.01 -22.71
C TYR A 550 7.23 -5.66 -22.06
N CYS A 551 7.55 -4.55 -22.73
CA CYS A 551 7.40 -3.21 -22.19
C CYS A 551 6.32 -2.43 -22.95
N SER A 552 5.26 -2.05 -22.25
CA SER A 552 4.16 -1.23 -22.76
C SER A 552 4.04 0.02 -21.91
N GLU A 553 4.30 1.19 -22.52
CA GLU A 553 4.42 2.46 -21.79
C GLU A 553 5.49 2.33 -20.69
N ASP A 554 5.13 2.50 -19.43
CA ASP A 554 5.99 2.36 -18.26
C ASP A 554 5.86 1.00 -17.56
N ILE A 555 5.10 0.06 -18.12
CA ILE A 555 4.87 -1.26 -17.53
C ILE A 555 5.72 -2.31 -18.24
N ILE A 556 6.46 -3.12 -17.49
CA ILE A 556 7.10 -4.35 -17.96
C ILE A 556 6.32 -5.54 -17.41
N GLU A 557 5.87 -6.44 -18.28
CA GLU A 557 5.21 -7.69 -17.89
C GLU A 557 5.99 -8.88 -18.46
N VAL A 558 6.44 -9.77 -17.57
CA VAL A 558 7.21 -10.96 -17.94
C VAL A 558 6.53 -12.21 -17.38
N PRO A 559 5.95 -13.08 -18.23
CA PRO A 559 5.44 -14.36 -17.79
C PRO A 559 6.61 -15.31 -17.49
N PHE A 560 6.47 -16.13 -16.45
CA PHE A 560 7.45 -17.14 -16.09
C PHE A 560 6.77 -18.48 -15.75
N VAL A 561 7.55 -19.56 -15.78
CA VAL A 561 7.09 -20.92 -15.44
C VAL A 561 8.16 -21.53 -14.55
N TYR A 562 7.76 -22.00 -13.36
CA TYR A 562 8.62 -22.77 -12.46
C TYR A 562 8.89 -24.19 -12.96
#